data_AF-A0A949YZH9-F1
#
_entry.id   AF-A0A949YZH9-F1
#
_cell.length_a   1.000
_cell.length_b   1.000
_cell.length_c   1.000
_cell.angle_alpha   90.00
_cell.angle_beta   90.00
_cell.angle_gamma   90.00
#
_symmetry.space_group_name_H-M   'P 1'
#
loop_
_entity.id
_entity.type
_entity.pdbx_description
1 polymer ?
#
loop_
_entity_poly.entity_id
_entity_poly.type
_entity_poly.pdbx_seq_one_letter_code
_entity_poly.pdbx_strand_id
1 'polypeptide(L)'
;MRMLARWVVLTGTLALGVGCAKALQIPPQATYTEIQASGVAAKPPNCDIKVLRHEPLTEYRKVGIIEGTGSVYASEEDVLPVVKRKACETGADAIIILASKSQTTENLVGYYINAVAIVYGKNSNIPIGPHISH
;
A
#
# COMPACT_ATOMS: atom_id res chain seq x y z
N MET A 1 -75.62 -21.24 -9.46
CA MET A 1 -74.67 -21.81 -10.43
C MET A 1 -74.50 -20.84 -11.59
N ARG A 2 -73.30 -20.27 -11.75
CA ARG A 2 -72.76 -19.73 -13.00
C ARG A 2 -71.27 -19.43 -12.79
N MET A 3 -70.44 -20.43 -13.14
CA MET A 3 -69.00 -20.30 -13.35
C MET A 3 -68.74 -19.37 -14.53
N LEU A 4 -67.83 -18.40 -14.39
CA LEU A 4 -66.94 -17.87 -15.44
C LEU A 4 -65.75 -17.22 -14.70
N ALA A 5 -64.66 -17.95 -14.47
CA ALA A 5 -63.52 -18.10 -15.37
C ALA A 5 -62.63 -16.82 -15.48
N ARG A 6 -61.56 -16.84 -14.68
CA ARG A 6 -60.17 -16.71 -15.14
C ARG A 6 -59.77 -15.38 -15.80
N TRP A 7 -59.23 -14.47 -14.98
CA TRP A 7 -58.24 -13.49 -15.44
C TRP A 7 -56.99 -13.55 -14.55
N VAL A 8 -55.98 -14.23 -15.09
CA VAL A 8 -54.58 -14.12 -14.70
C VAL A 8 -54.07 -12.84 -15.31
N VAL A 9 -53.68 -11.85 -14.49
CA VAL A 9 -52.65 -10.89 -14.90
C VAL A 9 -51.69 -10.71 -13.72
N LEU A 10 -50.67 -11.56 -13.76
CA LEU A 10 -49.40 -11.42 -13.07
C LEU A 10 -48.81 -10.04 -13.46
N THR A 11 -48.97 -9.03 -12.62
CA THR A 11 -48.21 -7.77 -12.75
C THR A 11 -46.96 -7.93 -11.89
N GLY A 12 -45.91 -8.47 -12.52
CA GLY A 12 -44.60 -8.64 -11.93
C GLY A 12 -43.98 -7.30 -11.54
N THR A 13 -43.74 -7.12 -10.26
CA THR A 13 -42.90 -6.07 -9.70
C THR A 13 -41.45 -6.34 -10.12
N LEU A 14 -41.01 -5.72 -11.21
CA LEU A 14 -39.58 -5.59 -11.52
C LEU A 14 -38.95 -4.64 -10.49
N ALA A 15 -38.39 -5.22 -9.43
CA ALA A 15 -37.42 -4.53 -8.59
C ALA A 15 -36.13 -4.39 -9.40
N LEU A 16 -35.95 -3.26 -10.08
CA LEU A 16 -34.67 -2.86 -10.65
C LEU A 16 -33.72 -2.63 -9.47
N GLY A 17 -32.91 -3.64 -9.17
CA GLY A 17 -31.81 -3.51 -8.23
C GLY A 17 -30.87 -2.42 -8.72
N VAL A 18 -30.86 -1.29 -8.02
CA VAL A 18 -29.82 -0.27 -8.13
C VAL A 18 -28.58 -0.85 -7.46
N GLY A 19 -27.95 -1.80 -8.15
CA GLY A 19 -26.64 -2.30 -7.78
C GLY A 19 -25.67 -1.15 -7.96
N CYS A 20 -25.31 -0.48 -6.86
CA CYS A 20 -24.13 0.37 -6.82
C CYS A 20 -22.92 -0.51 -7.14
N ALA A 21 -22.57 -0.62 -8.41
CA ALA A 21 -21.30 -1.12 -8.85
C ALA A 21 -20.24 -0.18 -8.26
N LYS A 22 -19.75 -0.49 -7.06
CA LYS A 22 -18.51 0.11 -6.57
C LYS A 22 -17.46 -0.29 -7.59
N ALA A 23 -17.01 0.68 -8.38
CA ALA A 23 -15.87 0.51 -9.26
C ALA A 23 -14.79 -0.25 -8.49
N LEU A 24 -14.24 -1.31 -9.09
CA LEU A 24 -13.22 -2.19 -8.51
C LEU A 24 -12.02 -1.36 -8.04
N GLN A 25 -12.09 -0.82 -6.83
CA GLN A 25 -10.99 -0.15 -6.15
C GLN A 25 -10.17 -1.25 -5.50
N ILE A 26 -9.08 -1.63 -6.16
CA ILE A 26 -8.07 -2.50 -5.56
C ILE A 26 -7.54 -1.78 -4.32
N PRO A 27 -7.62 -2.38 -3.13
CA PRO A 27 -7.16 -1.74 -1.91
C PRO A 27 -5.65 -1.47 -2.02
N PRO A 28 -5.15 -0.35 -1.46
CA PRO A 28 -3.73 -0.08 -1.48
C PRO A 28 -2.93 -1.21 -0.82
N GLN A 29 -1.81 -1.58 -1.44
CA GLN A 29 -0.92 -2.64 -0.98
C GLN A 29 0.50 -2.10 -0.82
N ALA A 30 1.29 -2.72 0.05
CA ALA A 30 2.71 -2.43 0.14
C ALA A 30 3.53 -3.71 0.27
N THR A 31 4.60 -3.79 -0.52
CA THR A 31 5.62 -4.82 -0.44
C THR A 31 6.87 -4.27 0.25
N TYR A 32 7.67 -5.16 0.82
CA TYR A 32 8.95 -4.82 1.41
C TYR A 32 10.03 -5.72 0.84
N THR A 33 11.13 -5.11 0.42
CA THR A 33 12.35 -5.80 0.00
C THR A 33 13.46 -5.42 0.95
N GLU A 34 13.95 -6.41 1.70
CA GLU A 34 15.05 -6.20 2.63
C GLU A 34 16.35 -5.92 1.87
N ILE A 35 17.04 -4.84 2.24
CA ILE A 35 18.42 -4.57 1.80
C ILE A 35 19.37 -5.15 2.86
N GLN A 36 19.05 -4.93 4.13
CA GLN A 36 19.83 -5.39 5.28
C GLN A 36 18.95 -5.40 6.53
N ALA A 37 19.32 -6.24 7.49
CA ALA A 37 18.61 -6.33 8.76
C ALA A 37 18.54 -4.94 9.45
N SER A 38 17.34 -4.60 9.92
CA SER A 38 17.11 -3.37 10.67
C SER A 38 17.93 -3.36 11.97
N GLY A 39 17.98 -4.51 12.65
CA GLY A 39 18.54 -4.64 14.00
C GLY A 39 17.64 -4.00 15.08
N VAL A 40 16.49 -3.46 14.68
CA VAL A 40 15.47 -2.86 15.54
C VAL A 40 14.23 -3.73 15.50
N ALA A 41 13.58 -3.91 16.65
CA ALA A 41 12.34 -4.65 16.74
C ALA A 41 11.23 -3.96 15.91
N ALA A 42 10.32 -4.78 15.37
CA ALA A 42 9.12 -4.30 14.71
C ALA A 42 8.32 -3.35 15.63
N LYS A 43 7.83 -2.25 15.07
CA LYS A 43 6.98 -1.28 15.76
C LYS A 43 5.49 -1.61 15.49
N PRO A 44 4.56 -1.12 16.33
CA PRO A 44 3.14 -1.27 16.06
C PRO A 44 2.76 -0.75 14.66
N PRO A 45 1.77 -1.33 13.97
CA PRO A 45 1.44 -0.99 12.58
C PRO A 45 0.99 0.47 12.38
N ASN A 46 0.55 1.14 13.47
CA ASN A 46 0.12 2.54 13.46
C ASN A 46 1.19 3.46 14.09
N CYS A 47 2.47 3.07 14.06
CA CYS A 47 3.53 3.92 14.61
C CYS A 47 3.61 5.25 13.85
N ASP A 48 3.95 6.32 14.57
CA ASP A 48 4.15 7.64 13.95
C ASP A 48 5.53 7.70 13.28
N ILE A 49 5.65 7.02 12.13
CA ILE A 49 6.90 7.00 11.37
C ILE A 49 7.07 8.29 10.57
N LYS A 50 8.29 8.84 10.64
CA LYS A 50 8.64 10.07 9.94
C LYS A 50 8.76 9.82 8.43
N VAL A 51 8.08 10.65 7.65
CA VAL A 51 8.13 10.63 6.18
C VAL A 51 9.04 11.76 5.71
N LEU A 52 10.08 11.40 4.95
CA LEU A 52 11.06 12.33 4.39
C LEU A 52 10.89 12.42 2.88
N ARG A 53 11.08 13.61 2.32
CA ARG A 53 11.10 13.85 0.86
C ARG A 53 12.50 13.90 0.28
N HIS A 54 13.50 14.02 1.15
CA HIS A 54 14.91 14.10 0.78
C HIS A 54 15.71 13.31 1.81
N GLU A 55 16.91 12.89 1.42
CA GLU A 55 17.82 12.20 2.34
C GLU A 55 18.21 13.13 3.52
N PRO A 56 18.17 12.64 4.77
CA PRO A 56 18.53 13.44 5.93
C PRO A 56 20.06 13.62 6.01
N LEU A 57 20.51 14.74 6.59
CA LEU A 57 21.94 15.04 6.79
C LEU A 57 22.59 14.22 7.92
N THR A 58 21.78 13.64 8.80
CA THR A 58 22.22 12.78 9.90
C THR A 58 22.59 11.40 9.39
N GLU A 59 23.57 10.72 9.99
CA GLU A 59 23.92 9.35 9.59
C GLU A 59 22.76 8.36 9.78
N TYR A 60 22.50 7.56 8.75
CA TYR A 60 21.48 6.53 8.73
C TYR A 60 21.93 5.32 7.90
N ARG A 61 21.18 4.24 8.03
CA ARG A 61 21.32 3.06 7.17
C ARG A 61 20.00 2.78 6.47
N LYS A 62 20.08 2.41 5.19
CA LYS A 62 18.93 1.92 4.42
C LYS A 62 18.71 0.46 4.78
N VAL A 63 17.52 0.09 5.24
CA VAL A 63 17.23 -1.28 5.71
C VAL A 63 16.34 -2.04 4.73
N GLY A 64 15.56 -1.34 3.93
CA GLY A 64 14.83 -1.94 2.83
C GLY A 64 14.11 -0.93 1.96
N ILE A 65 13.53 -1.45 0.89
CA ILE A 65 12.69 -0.72 -0.07
C ILE A 65 11.24 -1.10 0.22
N ILE A 66 10.36 -0.11 0.17
CA ILE A 66 8.92 -0.29 0.30
C ILE A 66 8.27 0.26 -0.95
N GLU A 67 7.50 -0.59 -1.61
CA GLU A 67 6.73 -0.20 -2.78
C GLU A 67 5.26 -0.24 -2.42
N GLY A 68 4.62 0.93 -2.47
CA GLY A 68 3.19 1.09 -2.29
C GLY A 68 2.48 1.17 -3.64
N THR A 69 1.40 0.44 -3.80
CA THR A 69 0.54 0.49 -5.00
C THR A 69 -0.90 0.78 -4.60
N GLY A 70 -1.59 1.56 -5.42
CA GLY A 70 -3.00 1.90 -5.26
C GLY A 70 -3.77 1.75 -6.57
N SER A 71 -5.11 1.75 -6.45
CA SER A 71 -6.01 1.73 -7.61
C SER A 71 -5.86 2.97 -8.50
N VAL A 72 -6.62 3.01 -9.60
CA VAL A 72 -6.49 4.10 -10.57
C VAL A 72 -7.01 5.46 -10.13
N TYR A 73 -7.80 5.45 -9.05
CA TYR A 73 -8.34 6.66 -8.42
C TYR A 73 -7.60 7.00 -7.13
N ALA A 74 -6.59 6.20 -6.77
CA ALA A 74 -5.83 6.43 -5.55
C ALA A 74 -4.93 7.67 -5.71
N SER A 75 -4.76 8.40 -4.62
CA SER A 75 -3.75 9.44 -4.49
C SER A 75 -2.63 8.98 -3.54
N GLU A 76 -1.67 9.85 -3.30
CA GLU A 76 -0.65 9.58 -2.27
C GLU A 76 -1.29 9.33 -0.90
N GLU A 77 -2.37 10.03 -0.56
CA GLU A 77 -3.00 9.95 0.76
C GLU A 77 -3.65 8.59 1.03
N ASP A 78 -4.03 7.88 -0.03
CA ASP A 78 -4.60 6.53 0.06
C ASP A 78 -3.51 5.46 0.22
N VAL A 79 -2.37 5.64 -0.44
CA VAL A 79 -1.29 4.64 -0.50
C VAL A 79 -0.28 4.79 0.64
N LEU A 80 0.04 6.04 1.01
CA LEU A 80 1.03 6.35 2.04
C LEU A 80 0.76 5.68 3.40
N PRO A 81 -0.49 5.55 3.89
CA PRO A 81 -0.77 4.85 5.15
C PRO A 81 -0.30 3.39 5.14
N VAL A 82 -0.45 2.70 4.01
CA VAL A 82 -0.04 1.29 3.88
C VAL A 82 1.49 1.17 3.80
N VAL A 83 2.15 2.13 3.15
CA VAL A 83 3.63 2.25 3.14
C VAL A 83 4.16 2.51 4.56
N LYS A 84 3.56 3.48 5.29
CA LYS A 84 3.94 3.79 6.68
C LYS A 84 3.80 2.56 7.59
N ARG A 85 2.67 1.85 7.50
CA ARG A 85 2.44 0.63 8.25
C ARG A 85 3.51 -0.42 7.98
N LYS A 86 3.82 -0.68 6.70
CA LYS A 86 4.85 -1.64 6.31
C LYS A 86 6.23 -1.26 6.88
N ALA A 87 6.57 0.03 6.90
CA ALA A 87 7.82 0.51 7.48
C ALA A 87 7.88 0.37 9.02
N CYS A 88 6.75 0.55 9.70
CA CYS A 88 6.67 0.30 11.15
C CYS A 88 6.97 -1.18 11.46
N GLU A 89 6.36 -2.10 10.69
CA GLU A 89 6.53 -3.54 10.86
C GLU A 89 8.00 -3.99 10.69
N THR A 90 8.83 -3.21 9.99
CA THR A 90 10.26 -3.52 9.77
C THR A 90 11.18 -2.89 10.83
N GLY A 91 10.63 -2.15 11.80
CA GLY A 91 11.41 -1.46 12.82
C GLY A 91 12.11 -0.18 12.33
N ALA A 92 11.72 0.36 11.17
CA ALA A 92 12.34 1.57 10.62
C ALA A 92 12.01 2.82 11.46
N ASP A 93 12.91 3.81 11.46
CA ASP A 93 12.71 5.10 12.11
C ASP A 93 12.09 6.15 11.19
N ALA A 94 12.37 6.03 9.90
CA ALA A 94 11.86 6.91 8.88
C ALA A 94 11.72 6.17 7.54
N ILE A 95 10.93 6.76 6.65
CA ILE A 95 10.94 6.44 5.22
C ILE A 95 11.38 7.66 4.42
N ILE A 96 12.13 7.44 3.35
CA ILE A 96 12.47 8.46 2.35
C ILE A 96 11.70 8.14 1.08
N ILE A 97 10.80 9.02 0.66
CA ILE A 97 10.04 8.86 -0.58
C ILE A 97 10.97 9.20 -1.75
N LEU A 98 11.25 8.21 -2.60
CA LEU A 98 12.04 8.36 -3.82
C LEU A 98 11.15 8.73 -5.01
N ALA A 99 9.96 8.14 -5.07
CA ALA A 99 8.98 8.45 -6.10
C ALA A 99 7.56 8.36 -5.51
N SER A 100 6.71 9.28 -5.94
CA SER A 100 5.28 9.30 -5.64
C SER A 100 4.59 9.85 -6.88
N LYS A 101 3.88 8.98 -7.60
CA LYS A 101 3.29 9.32 -8.91
C LYS A 101 2.16 8.39 -9.28
N SER A 102 1.26 8.89 -10.13
CA SER A 102 0.40 8.04 -10.94
C SER A 102 1.23 7.35 -12.01
N GLN A 103 1.13 6.03 -12.12
CA GLN A 103 1.72 5.22 -13.19
C GLN A 103 0.64 4.81 -14.18
N THR A 104 0.84 5.14 -15.45
CA THR A 104 0.02 4.66 -16.57
C THR A 104 0.71 3.45 -17.20
N THR A 105 0.21 2.24 -16.96
CA THR A 105 0.49 1.07 -17.81
C THR A 105 -0.59 0.95 -18.89
N GLU A 106 -0.31 0.24 -19.98
CA GLU A 106 -1.17 0.17 -21.19
C GLU A 106 -2.65 -0.13 -20.92
N ASN A 107 -2.98 -0.74 -19.77
CA ASN A 107 -4.36 -1.06 -19.38
C ASN A 107 -4.82 -0.49 -18.02
N LEU A 108 -3.96 0.16 -17.22
CA LEU A 108 -4.31 0.64 -15.87
C LEU A 108 -3.47 1.86 -15.46
N VAL A 109 -4.09 2.87 -14.86
CA VAL A 109 -3.41 4.06 -14.32
C VAL A 109 -3.32 4.01 -12.80
N GLY A 110 -2.49 3.17 -12.16
CA GLY A 110 -2.45 3.05 -10.69
C GLY A 110 -1.56 4.09 -9.99
N TYR A 111 -1.80 4.38 -8.71
CA TYR A 111 -0.86 5.21 -7.92
C TYR A 111 0.30 4.37 -7.38
N TYR A 112 1.51 4.91 -7.37
CA TYR A 112 2.71 4.23 -6.90
C TYR A 112 3.58 5.11 -6.03
N ILE A 113 4.05 4.54 -4.93
CA ILE A 113 5.05 5.13 -4.04
C ILE A 113 6.24 4.17 -3.97
N ASN A 114 7.43 4.68 -4.23
CA ASN A 114 8.69 4.00 -3.91
C ASN A 114 9.35 4.74 -2.77
N ALA A 115 9.61 4.03 -1.67
CA ALA A 115 10.24 4.59 -0.49
C ALA A 115 11.36 3.68 0.03
N VAL A 116 12.33 4.29 0.70
CA VAL A 116 13.40 3.57 1.40
C VAL A 116 13.18 3.69 2.89
N ALA A 117 13.09 2.55 3.58
CA ALA A 117 13.08 2.48 5.02
C ALA A 117 14.49 2.69 5.58
N ILE A 118 14.62 3.55 6.59
CA ILE A 118 15.89 3.87 7.23
C ILE A 118 15.84 3.71 8.75
N VAL A 119 17.00 3.43 9.32
CA VAL A 119 17.24 3.43 10.77
C VAL A 119 18.37 4.41 11.06
N TYR A 120 18.22 5.24 12.09
CA TYR A 120 19.25 6.20 12.49
C TYR A 120 20.35 5.54 13.32
N GLY A 121 21.56 6.09 13.23
CA GLY A 121 22.69 5.70 14.06
C GLY A 121 23.66 4.70 13.42
N LYS A 122 24.89 4.70 13.95
CA LYS A 122 25.98 3.77 13.61
C LYS A 122 25.83 2.48 14.42
N ASN A 123 25.14 1.47 13.88
CA ASN A 123 25.23 0.13 14.47
C ASN A 123 26.25 -0.71 13.70
N SER A 124 27.45 -0.81 14.26
CA SER A 124 28.60 -1.60 13.82
C SER A 124 28.49 -3.11 14.11
N ASN A 125 27.34 -3.57 14.63
CA ASN A 125 27.12 -4.94 15.09
C ASN A 125 26.19 -5.78 14.20
N ILE A 126 25.88 -5.32 12.97
CA ILE A 126 25.23 -6.19 11.99
C ILE A 126 26.34 -6.89 11.20
N PRO A 127 26.44 -8.22 11.25
CA PRO A 127 27.39 -8.96 10.43
C PRO A 127 27.12 -8.59 8.97
N ILE A 128 28.12 -8.02 8.31
CA ILE A 128 28.10 -7.81 6.87
C ILE A 128 28.04 -9.22 6.29
N GLY A 129 26.88 -9.61 5.75
CA GLY A 129 26.75 -10.86 5.01
C GLY A 129 27.79 -10.89 3.88
N PRO A 130 28.27 -12.07 3.47
CA PRO A 130 29.42 -12.17 2.59
C PRO A 130 29.16 -11.38 1.30
N HIS A 131 30.00 -10.38 1.05
CA HIS A 131 30.15 -9.77 -0.26
C HIS A 131 30.51 -10.88 -1.24
N ILE A 132 29.56 -11.32 -2.06
CA ILE A 132 29.86 -12.12 -3.24
C ILE A 132 30.32 -11.12 -4.30
N SER A 133 31.62 -10.88 -4.34
CA SER A 133 32.29 -10.24 -5.46
C SER A 133 32.25 -11.22 -6.63
N HIS A 134 31.57 -10.84 -7.71
CA HIS A 134 31.74 -11.44 -9.04
C HIS A 134 32.74 -10.61 -9.83
#